data_AF-A0A6H1A4F0-F1
#
_entry.id   AF-A0A6H1A4F0-F1
#
_cell.length_a   1.000
_cell.length_b   1.000
_cell.length_c   1.000
_cell.angle_alpha   90.00
_cell.angle_beta   90.00
_cell.angle_gamma   90.00
#
_symmetry.space_group_name_H-M   'P 1'
#
loop_
_entity.id
_entity.type
_entity.pdbx_description
1 polymer ?
#
loop_
_entity_poly.entity_id
_entity_poly.type
_entity_poly.pdbx_seq_one_letter_code
_entity_poly.pdbx_strand_id
1 'polypeptide(L)'
;MSSSRVWREALTDAATVWNDQADDLYTATKCLTEIDTGLLGHRVGPVAKVFVDRWSKRTEKLRKNAEEHAGSLTLASTQWGTVDESSEEGLKKLMPWDQRNLEPNQVGPYHVPTTGDGP
;
A
#
# COMPACT_ATOMS: atom_id res chain seq x y z
N MET A 1 -18.35 -8.45 -0.81
CA MET A 1 -17.05 -8.00 -0.27
C MET A 1 -17.31 -6.71 0.48
N SER A 2 -16.90 -6.60 1.75
CA SER A 2 -17.05 -5.34 2.49
C SER A 2 -16.17 -4.26 1.86
N SER A 3 -16.61 -3.00 1.94
CA SER A 3 -15.88 -1.82 1.45
C SER A 3 -14.45 -1.77 2.02
N SER A 4 -14.27 -2.15 3.28
CA SER A 4 -12.96 -2.21 3.97
C SER A 4 -11.97 -3.16 3.30
N ARG A 5 -12.42 -4.32 2.82
CA ARG A 5 -11.56 -5.30 2.14
C ARG A 5 -11.06 -4.77 0.80
N VAL A 6 -11.91 -4.09 0.05
CA VAL A 6 -11.56 -3.47 -1.25
C VAL A 6 -10.47 -2.43 -1.08
N TRP A 7 -10.57 -1.58 -0.04
CA TRP A 7 -9.55 -0.56 0.23
C TRP A 7 -8.23 -1.14 0.70
N ARG A 8 -8.24 -2.21 1.51
CA ARG A 8 -7.00 -2.91 1.89
C ARG A 8 -6.28 -3.51 0.69
N GLU A 9 -7.03 -4.19 -0.18
CA GLU A 9 -6.49 -4.77 -1.42
C GLU A 9 -5.88 -3.65 -2.29
N ALA A 10 -6.59 -2.53 -2.49
CA ALA A 10 -6.08 -1.39 -3.26
C ALA A 10 -4.81 -0.75 -2.65
N LEU A 11 -4.72 -0.64 -1.32
CA LEU A 11 -3.53 -0.12 -0.63
C LEU A 11 -2.34 -1.07 -0.77
N THR A 12 -2.58 -2.38 -0.71
CA THR A 12 -1.55 -3.40 -0.91
C THR A 12 -1.05 -3.40 -2.36
N ASP A 13 -1.94 -3.31 -3.34
CA ASP A 13 -1.57 -3.22 -4.76
C ASP A 13 -0.75 -1.96 -5.02
N ALA A 14 -1.17 -0.81 -4.48
CA ALA A 14 -0.42 0.43 -4.58
C ALA A 14 0.97 0.33 -3.94
N ALA A 15 1.11 -0.36 -2.81
CA ALA A 15 2.40 -0.58 -2.16
C ALA A 15 3.34 -1.43 -3.05
N THR A 16 2.82 -2.48 -3.70
CA THR A 16 3.58 -3.29 -4.66
C THR A 16 4.10 -2.44 -5.81
N VAL A 17 3.25 -1.60 -6.42
CA VAL A 17 3.67 -0.71 -7.52
C VAL A 17 4.79 0.23 -7.10
N TRP A 18 4.75 0.77 -5.86
CA TRP A 18 5.82 1.61 -5.35
C TRP A 18 7.12 0.84 -5.09
N ASN A 19 7.04 -0.41 -4.64
CA ASN A 19 8.22 -1.27 -4.49
C ASN A 19 8.84 -1.61 -5.85
N ASP A 20 8.04 -1.96 -6.85
CA ASP A 20 8.54 -2.24 -8.20
C ASP A 20 9.27 -1.02 -8.78
N GLN A 21 8.73 0.19 -8.56
CA GLN A 21 9.40 1.44 -8.95
C GLN A 21 10.71 1.67 -8.18
N ALA A 22 10.78 1.30 -6.90
CA ALA A 22 12.02 1.38 -6.13
C ALA A 22 13.09 0.43 -6.70
N ASP A 23 12.71 -0.77 -7.10
CA ASP A 23 13.61 -1.77 -7.71
C ASP A 23 14.12 -1.32 -9.10
N ASP A 24 13.25 -0.72 -9.92
CA ASP A 24 13.64 -0.12 -11.19
C ASP A 24 14.67 1.03 -10.98
N LEU A 25 14.44 1.88 -9.98
CA LEU A 25 15.34 2.98 -9.62
C LEU A 25 16.66 2.46 -9.04
N TYR A 26 16.64 1.35 -8.29
CA TYR A 26 17.85 0.67 -7.82
C TYR A 26 18.71 0.20 -9.00
N THR A 27 18.08 -0.47 -9.97
CA THR A 27 18.76 -0.95 -11.18
C THR A 27 19.33 0.22 -11.99
N ALA A 28 18.57 1.28 -12.20
CA ALA A 28 19.03 2.49 -12.88
C ALA A 28 20.22 3.15 -12.17
N THR A 29 20.19 3.19 -10.83
CA THR A 29 21.31 3.74 -10.02
C THR A 29 22.56 2.90 -10.20
N LYS A 30 22.43 1.56 -10.15
CA LYS A 30 23.54 0.63 -10.36
C LYS A 30 24.19 0.84 -11.74
N CYS A 31 23.39 0.89 -12.79
CA CYS A 31 23.87 1.16 -14.15
C CYS A 31 24.61 2.50 -14.26
N LEU A 32 24.13 3.56 -13.58
CA LEU A 32 24.82 4.85 -13.57
C LEU A 32 26.17 4.79 -12.85
N THR A 33 26.26 4.06 -11.73
CA THR A 33 27.49 3.97 -10.93
C THR A 33 28.58 3.10 -11.55
N GLU A 34 28.22 2.20 -12.46
CA GLU A 34 29.17 1.32 -13.16
C GLU A 34 29.88 2.00 -14.35
N ILE A 35 29.48 3.23 -14.72
CA ILE A 35 30.06 3.96 -15.87
C ILE A 35 31.45 4.52 -15.52
N ASP A 36 32.49 4.06 -16.23
CA ASP A 36 33.81 4.70 -16.20
C ASP A 36 33.86 5.93 -17.12
N THR A 37 33.59 7.10 -16.53
CA THR A 37 33.67 8.39 -17.23
C THR A 37 35.08 8.77 -17.70
N GLY A 38 36.13 8.12 -17.20
CA GLY A 38 37.52 8.35 -17.62
C GLY A 38 37.78 7.97 -19.08
N LEU A 39 37.00 7.03 -19.61
CA LEU A 39 37.07 6.58 -21.01
C LEU A 39 36.63 7.65 -22.02
N LEU A 40 35.93 8.69 -21.57
CA LEU A 40 35.44 9.80 -22.41
C LEU A 40 36.52 10.85 -22.71
N GLY A 41 37.73 10.68 -22.15
CA GLY A 41 38.87 11.56 -22.36
C GLY A 41 38.81 12.87 -21.54
N HIS A 42 39.92 13.60 -21.51
CA HIS A 42 40.16 14.70 -20.57
C HIS A 42 39.14 15.87 -20.63
N ARG A 43 38.52 16.12 -21.79
CA ARG A 43 37.54 17.22 -21.95
C ARG A 43 36.14 16.85 -21.45
N VAL A 44 35.70 15.63 -21.73
CA VAL A 44 34.32 15.20 -21.48
C VAL A 44 34.20 14.45 -20.16
N GLY A 45 35.22 13.69 -19.75
CA GLY A 45 35.22 12.89 -18.53
C GLY A 45 34.82 13.67 -17.26
N PRO A 46 35.39 14.86 -16.98
CA PRO A 46 35.01 15.63 -15.80
C PRO A 46 33.54 16.05 -15.78
N VAL A 47 32.99 16.46 -16.94
CA VAL A 47 31.59 16.89 -17.05
C VAL A 47 30.64 15.69 -16.94
N ALA A 48 31.00 14.57 -17.58
CA ALA A 48 30.26 13.32 -17.47
C ALA A 48 30.24 12.79 -16.04
N LYS A 49 31.34 12.91 -15.29
CA LYS A 49 31.40 12.55 -13.87
C LYS A 49 30.43 13.35 -13.04
N VAL A 50 30.40 14.69 -13.20
CA VAL A 50 29.44 15.55 -12.50
C VAL A 50 27.99 15.18 -12.83
N PHE A 51 27.72 14.84 -14.10
CA PHE A 51 26.41 14.37 -14.52
C PHE A 51 26.02 13.06 -13.82
N VAL A 52 26.89 12.04 -13.87
CA VAL A 52 26.66 10.73 -13.23
C VAL A 52 26.46 10.89 -11.73
N ASP A 53 27.30 11.67 -11.05
CA ASP A 53 27.21 11.92 -9.61
C ASP A 53 25.91 12.64 -9.21
N ARG A 54 25.40 13.54 -10.06
CA ARG A 54 24.16 14.26 -9.78
C ARG A 54 22.95 13.36 -9.99
N TRP A 55 22.96 12.57 -11.05
CA TRP A 55 21.86 11.67 -11.36
C TRP A 55 21.80 10.50 -10.38
N SER A 56 22.92 9.89 -10.02
CA SER A 56 22.94 8.83 -9.01
C SER A 56 22.33 9.29 -7.67
N LYS A 57 22.71 10.48 -7.18
CA LYS A 57 22.12 11.07 -5.97
C LYS A 57 20.61 11.33 -6.10
N ARG A 58 20.16 11.78 -7.27
CA ARG A 58 18.74 12.05 -7.51
C ARG A 58 17.93 10.76 -7.57
N THR A 59 18.41 9.76 -8.30
CA THR A 59 17.76 8.45 -8.44
C THR A 59 17.68 7.74 -7.09
N GLU A 60 18.75 7.79 -6.30
CA GLU A 60 18.77 7.25 -4.93
C GLU A 60 17.74 7.94 -4.02
N LYS A 61 17.57 9.26 -4.13
CA LYS A 61 16.53 9.98 -3.38
C LYS A 61 15.12 9.55 -3.80
N LEU A 62 14.89 9.35 -5.10
CA LEU A 62 13.60 8.90 -5.61
C LEU A 62 13.30 7.46 -5.13
N ARG A 63 14.31 6.58 -5.14
CA ARG A 63 14.21 5.22 -4.62
C ARG A 63 13.74 5.20 -3.17
N LYS A 64 14.43 5.94 -2.30
CA LYS A 64 14.05 6.03 -0.88
C LYS A 64 12.63 6.55 -0.67
N ASN A 65 12.20 7.54 -1.46
CA ASN A 65 10.85 8.06 -1.37
C ASN A 65 9.81 7.00 -1.80
N ALA A 66 10.09 6.25 -2.86
CA ALA A 66 9.24 5.14 -3.28
C ALA A 66 9.13 4.05 -2.19
N GLU A 67 10.23 3.68 -1.54
CA GLU A 67 10.25 2.74 -0.41
C GLU A 67 9.45 3.25 0.80
N GLU A 68 9.61 4.53 1.15
CA GLU A 68 8.85 5.18 2.23
C GLU A 68 7.35 5.20 1.93
N HIS A 69 6.97 5.48 0.68
CA HIS A 69 5.57 5.41 0.22
C HIS A 69 5.01 3.98 0.31
N ALA A 70 5.72 2.98 -0.20
CA ALA A 70 5.31 1.58 -0.11
C ALA A 70 5.13 1.12 1.34
N GLY A 71 6.07 1.48 2.22
CA GLY A 71 5.99 1.21 3.66
C GLY A 71 4.78 1.87 4.32
N SER A 72 4.51 3.14 3.98
CA SER A 72 3.37 3.89 4.51
C SER A 72 2.03 3.28 4.09
N LEU A 73 1.91 2.84 2.83
CA LEU A 73 0.71 2.17 2.31
C LEU A 73 0.49 0.80 2.96
N THR A 74 1.57 0.04 3.15
CA THR A 74 1.52 -1.26 3.86
C THR A 74 1.07 -1.10 5.31
N LEU A 75 1.60 -0.08 6.00
CA LEU A 75 1.20 0.25 7.36
C LEU A 75 -0.27 0.68 7.42
N ALA A 76 -0.71 1.53 6.50
CA ALA A 76 -2.11 1.97 6.42
C ALA A 76 -3.06 0.79 6.18
N SER A 77 -2.72 -0.12 5.26
CA SER A 77 -3.52 -1.33 4.99
C SER A 77 -3.66 -2.21 6.24
N THR A 78 -2.55 -2.40 6.98
CA THR A 78 -2.54 -3.16 8.23
C THR A 78 -3.41 -2.51 9.30
N GLN A 79 -3.26 -1.20 9.52
CA GLN A 79 -4.04 -0.45 10.51
C GLN A 79 -5.54 -0.50 10.21
N TRP A 80 -5.92 -0.33 8.94
CA TRP A 80 -7.31 -0.47 8.53
C TRP A 80 -7.87 -1.86 8.79
N GLY A 81 -7.09 -2.92 8.54
CA GLY A 81 -7.48 -4.29 8.88
C GLY A 81 -7.79 -4.47 10.36
N THR A 82 -6.90 -3.99 11.23
CA THR A 82 -7.10 -4.09 12.69
C THR A 82 -8.31 -3.29 13.18
N VAL A 83 -8.52 -2.08 12.65
CA VAL A 83 -9.68 -1.25 13.04
C VAL A 83 -10.99 -1.89 12.58
N ASP A 84 -11.03 -2.43 11.36
CA ASP A 84 -12.22 -3.08 10.82
C ASP A 84 -12.60 -4.34 11.61
N GLU A 85 -11.62 -5.21 11.90
CA GLU A 85 -11.82 -6.41 12.72
C GLU A 85 -12.30 -6.07 14.14
N SER A 86 -11.67 -5.07 14.78
CA SER A 86 -12.07 -4.63 16.11
C SER A 86 -13.48 -4.02 16.14
N SER A 87 -13.84 -3.26 15.10
CA SER A 87 -15.17 -2.68 14.95
C SER A 87 -16.23 -3.77 14.72
N GLU A 88 -15.93 -4.76 13.88
CA GLU A 88 -16.80 -5.90 13.62
C GLU A 88 -17.05 -6.72 14.89
N GLU A 89 -16.00 -7.04 15.65
CA GLU A 89 -16.14 -7.73 16.94
C GLU A 89 -16.95 -6.92 17.95
N GLY A 90 -16.73 -5.60 18.01
CA GLY A 90 -17.47 -4.68 18.86
C GLY A 90 -18.96 -4.67 18.53
N LEU A 91 -19.30 -4.59 17.24
CA LEU A 91 -20.68 -4.65 16.76
C LEU A 91 -21.32 -6.00 17.05
N LYS A 92 -20.64 -7.11 16.78
CA LYS A 92 -21.13 -8.47 17.11
C LYS A 92 -21.44 -8.64 18.60
N LYS A 93 -20.65 -8.04 19.49
CA LYS A 93 -20.94 -8.07 20.95
C LYS A 93 -22.23 -7.36 21.32
N LEU A 94 -22.62 -6.31 20.58
CA LEU A 94 -23.85 -5.57 20.80
C LEU A 94 -25.09 -6.25 20.21
N MET A 95 -24.91 -7.19 19.26
CA MET A 95 -26.01 -7.89 18.62
C MET A 95 -26.57 -9.04 19.50
N PRO A 96 -27.87 -9.36 19.37
CA PRO A 96 -28.48 -10.58 19.88
C PRO A 96 -27.67 -11.82 19.47
N TRP A 97 -27.58 -12.82 20.36
CA TRP A 97 -26.70 -13.99 20.18
C TRP A 97 -26.95 -14.74 18.86
N ASP A 98 -28.22 -14.86 18.47
CA ASP A 98 -28.69 -15.47 17.23
C ASP A 98 -28.26 -14.71 15.97
N GLN A 99 -27.92 -13.42 16.09
CA GLN A 99 -27.58 -12.54 14.97
C GLN A 99 -26.09 -12.24 14.84
N ARG A 100 -25.24 -12.75 15.74
CA ARG A 100 -23.78 -12.48 15.74
C ARG A 100 -23.01 -13.13 14.59
N ASN A 101 -23.61 -14.13 13.93
CA ASN A 101 -23.02 -14.84 12.80
C ASN A 101 -23.42 -14.25 11.44
N LEU A 102 -24.15 -13.13 11.42
CA LEU A 102 -24.51 -12.47 10.17
C LEU A 102 -23.25 -11.87 9.51
N GLU A 103 -22.98 -12.27 8.27
CA GLU A 103 -21.91 -11.66 7.49
C GLU A 103 -22.39 -10.36 6.81
N PRO A 104 -21.54 -9.31 6.69
CA PRO A 104 -21.92 -7.98 6.20
C PRO A 104 -22.48 -7.89 4.77
N ASN A 105 -22.68 -9.00 4.05
CA ASN A 105 -23.23 -9.04 2.70
C ASN A 105 -24.33 -10.09 2.50
N GLN A 106 -24.75 -10.79 3.57
CA GLN A 106 -25.96 -11.62 3.48
C GLN A 106 -27.16 -10.69 3.59
N VAL A 107 -27.76 -10.35 2.45
CA VAL A 107 -29.11 -9.80 2.38
C VAL A 107 -30.09 -10.93 2.77
N GLY A 108 -30.05 -11.34 4.04
CA GLY A 108 -31.00 -12.24 4.65
C GLY A 108 -32.14 -11.44 5.28
N PRO A 109 -33.35 -12.00 5.40
CA PRO A 109 -34.52 -11.23 5.81
C PRO A 109 -34.27 -10.68 7.20
N TYR A 110 -34.16 -9.35 7.31
CA TYR A 110 -34.25 -8.67 8.60
C TYR A 110 -35.52 -9.17 9.27
N HIS A 111 -35.37 -9.89 10.39
CA HIS A 111 -36.52 -10.32 11.16
C HIS A 111 -37.08 -9.07 11.83
N VAL A 112 -38.04 -8.43 11.17
CA VAL A 112 -38.86 -7.39 11.80
C VAL A 112 -39.56 -8.07 12.97
N PRO A 113 -39.48 -7.56 14.21
CA PRO A 113 -40.30 -8.07 15.28
C PRO A 113 -41.75 -7.89 14.82
N THR A 114 -42.46 -8.97 14.56
CA THR A 114 -43.91 -8.94 14.37
C THR A 114 -44.50 -8.36 15.65
N THR A 115 -44.85 -7.08 15.61
CA THR A 115 -45.75 -6.47 16.57
C THR A 115 -47.01 -7.33 16.53
N GLY A 116 -47.21 -8.13 17.57
CA GLY A 116 -48.32 -9.06 17.64
C GLY A 116 -49.63 -8.30 17.55
N ASP A 117 -50.38 -8.53 16.48
CA ASP A 117 -51.81 -8.23 16.41
C ASP A 117 -52.58 -9.27 17.23
N GLY A 118 -53.09 -8.81 18.38
CA GLY A 118 -54.30 -9.30 19.05
C GLY A 118 -54.28 -10.69 19.68
N PRO A 119 -55.28 -11.03 20.53
CA PRO A 119 -56.59 -10.38 20.68
C PRO A 119 -56.71 -9.36 21.82
#